data_AF-A0A929Y737-F1
#
_entry.id   AF-A0A929Y737-F1
#
_cell.length_a   1.000
_cell.length_b   1.000
_cell.length_c   1.000
_cell.angle_alpha   90.00
_cell.angle_beta   90.00
_cell.angle_gamma   90.00
#
_symmetry.space_group_name_H-M   'P 1'
#
loop_
_entity.id
_entity.type
_entity.pdbx_description
1 polymer ?
#
loop_
_entity_poly.entity_id
_entity_poly.type
_entity_poly.pdbx_seq_one_letter_code
_entity_poly.pdbx_strand_id
1 'polypeptide(L)'
;MIEQTQIVERFVAPEEEGFYLRVPFQVPEGVERIRISYTYRKNENIIDIGLCSPEGKVIGWAGSNRDELAVSEAVASPGFTPSPPAAGQWQILLGAYHVAKKGCTVQYHIVFEKKELRIFKGDTHTHTNGSDGVFTPKELTQIAGRMRLDYLFLTDHNNEVQNETPYSTDTLTVLPGTEWTHYRGHAGMLGIRHPLRDIIANSGEEVREILQIAQERGALVCLNHPFCPFCGWKFGFDLPYDLVEVWNGGIGAEANLKCLHWWDGELRKGKRIAAIGGSDFHRLEPGRIPA
;
A
#
# COMPACT_ATOMS: atom_id res chain seq x y z
N MET A 1 -3.98 0.12 -19.17
CA MET A 1 -4.69 -1.09 -18.71
C MET A 1 -4.63 -2.17 -19.78
N ILE A 2 -3.72 -3.13 -19.63
CA ILE A 2 -3.72 -4.35 -20.45
C ILE A 2 -4.68 -5.31 -19.75
N GLU A 3 -5.79 -5.63 -20.40
CA GLU A 3 -6.75 -6.62 -19.92
C GLU A 3 -6.53 -7.95 -20.63
N GLN A 4 -6.51 -9.03 -19.85
CA GLN A 4 -6.51 -10.40 -20.36
C GLN A 4 -7.80 -11.08 -19.90
N THR A 5 -8.44 -11.83 -20.80
CA THR A 5 -9.72 -12.47 -20.51
C THR A 5 -9.61 -13.99 -20.58
N GLN A 6 -10.37 -14.67 -19.72
CA GLN A 6 -10.61 -16.10 -19.78
C GLN A 6 -12.12 -16.37 -19.70
N ILE A 7 -12.61 -17.29 -20.52
CA ILE A 7 -13.99 -17.79 -20.44
C ILE A 7 -13.94 -19.23 -19.93
N VAL A 8 -14.76 -19.53 -18.92
CA VAL A 8 -14.89 -20.88 -18.36
C VAL A 8 -16.36 -21.26 -18.34
N GLU A 9 -16.68 -22.44 -18.83
CA GLU A 9 -18.03 -22.96 -18.84
C GLU A 9 -18.15 -24.18 -17.92
N ARG A 10 -19.24 -24.25 -17.17
CA ARG A 10 -19.61 -25.43 -16.39
C ARG A 10 -21.08 -25.77 -16.60
N PHE A 11 -21.33 -26.94 -17.17
CA PHE A 11 -22.66 -27.54 -17.16
C PHE A 11 -22.94 -28.16 -15.80
N VAL A 12 -23.93 -27.69 -15.06
CA VAL A 12 -24.41 -28.22 -13.78
C VAL A 12 -25.56 -29.18 -14.04
N ALA A 13 -25.39 -30.45 -13.67
CA ALA A 13 -26.39 -31.48 -13.84
C ALA A 13 -27.50 -31.36 -12.77
N PRO A 14 -28.75 -31.78 -13.06
CA PRO A 14 -29.84 -31.77 -12.07
C PRO A 14 -29.50 -32.50 -10.77
N GLU A 15 -28.69 -33.56 -10.85
CA GLU A 15 -28.26 -34.37 -9.71
C GLU A 15 -27.24 -33.66 -8.81
N GLU A 16 -26.68 -32.53 -9.28
CA GLU A 16 -25.77 -31.68 -8.51
C GLU A 16 -26.51 -30.57 -7.74
N GLU A 17 -27.85 -30.50 -7.84
CA GLU A 17 -28.64 -29.58 -7.01
C GLU A 17 -28.34 -29.80 -5.51
N GLY A 18 -28.13 -28.71 -4.79
CA GLY A 18 -27.73 -28.70 -3.38
C GLY A 18 -26.23 -28.90 -3.14
N PHE A 19 -25.41 -29.08 -4.17
CA PHE A 19 -23.96 -29.24 -4.03
C PHE A 19 -23.20 -27.91 -4.15
N TYR A 20 -22.01 -27.89 -3.53
CA TYR A 20 -20.98 -26.90 -3.77
C TYR A 20 -19.92 -27.50 -4.70
N LEU A 21 -19.74 -26.88 -5.85
CA LEU A 21 -18.83 -27.34 -6.91
C LEU A 21 -17.63 -26.39 -7.03
N ARG A 22 -16.50 -26.92 -7.50
CA ARG A 22 -15.30 -26.13 -7.79
C ARG A 22 -15.09 -26.03 -9.29
N VAL A 23 -14.96 -24.81 -9.79
CA VAL A 23 -14.67 -24.52 -11.20
C VAL A 23 -13.28 -23.86 -11.27
N PRO A 24 -12.23 -24.62 -11.66
CA PRO A 24 -10.87 -24.10 -11.67
C PRO A 24 -10.63 -23.14 -12.83
N PHE A 25 -9.79 -22.13 -12.61
CA PHE A 25 -9.29 -21.22 -13.65
C PHE A 25 -7.87 -20.77 -13.32
N GLN A 26 -7.12 -20.30 -14.32
CA GLN A 26 -5.71 -19.98 -14.17
C GLN A 26 -5.52 -18.46 -14.12
N VAL A 27 -4.99 -17.95 -13.02
CA VAL A 27 -4.60 -16.55 -12.90
C VAL A 27 -3.15 -16.41 -13.39
N PRO A 28 -2.89 -15.56 -14.39
CA PRO A 28 -1.54 -15.32 -14.90
C PRO A 28 -0.73 -14.43 -13.93
N GLU A 29 0.59 -14.34 -14.14
CA GLU A 29 1.43 -13.43 -13.37
C GLU A 29 1.09 -11.95 -13.57
N GLY A 30 1.41 -11.14 -12.55
CA GLY A 30 1.28 -9.69 -12.62
C GLY A 30 -0.15 -9.18 -12.67
N VAL A 31 -1.14 -9.91 -12.14
CA VAL A 31 -2.53 -9.44 -12.05
C VAL A 31 -2.68 -8.51 -10.85
N GLU A 32 -3.31 -7.36 -11.08
CA GLU A 32 -3.69 -6.40 -10.05
C GLU A 32 -5.08 -6.70 -9.49
N ARG A 33 -6.03 -7.01 -10.38
CA ARG A 33 -7.43 -7.27 -10.04
C ARG A 33 -8.01 -8.37 -10.90
N ILE A 34 -8.81 -9.24 -10.28
CA ILE A 34 -9.65 -10.23 -10.95
C ILE A 34 -11.08 -9.70 -10.90
N ARG A 35 -11.76 -9.63 -12.05
CA ARG A 35 -13.21 -9.47 -12.14
C ARG A 35 -13.82 -10.74 -12.72
N ILE A 36 -14.89 -11.23 -12.13
CA ILE A 36 -15.61 -12.41 -12.60
C ILE A 36 -17.07 -12.02 -12.74
N SER A 37 -17.59 -12.06 -13.96
CA SER A 37 -19.02 -12.06 -14.20
C SER A 37 -19.49 -13.44 -14.65
N TYR A 38 -20.76 -13.75 -14.45
CA TYR A 38 -21.29 -15.06 -14.81
C TYR A 38 -22.72 -14.98 -15.30
N THR A 39 -23.04 -15.80 -16.29
CA THR A 39 -24.35 -15.83 -16.94
C THR A 39 -24.90 -17.24 -16.99
N TYR A 40 -26.21 -17.35 -16.81
CA TYR A 40 -26.97 -18.59 -16.87
C TYR A 40 -28.47 -18.26 -16.95
N ARG A 41 -29.32 -19.27 -17.14
CA ARG A 41 -30.78 -19.10 -17.20
C ARG A 41 -31.38 -18.88 -15.81
N LYS A 42 -31.31 -17.64 -15.30
CA LYS A 42 -31.78 -17.23 -13.96
C LYS A 42 -33.27 -17.44 -13.70
N ASN A 43 -34.09 -17.51 -14.75
CA ASN A 43 -35.54 -17.74 -14.63
C ASN A 43 -35.90 -19.16 -14.20
N GLU A 44 -34.97 -20.12 -14.31
CA GLU A 44 -35.19 -21.54 -14.02
C GLU A 44 -34.17 -22.09 -13.02
N ASN A 45 -33.14 -21.33 -12.66
CA ASN A 45 -32.01 -21.81 -11.87
C ASN A 45 -31.56 -20.73 -10.89
N ILE A 46 -30.94 -21.14 -9.78
CA ILE A 46 -30.33 -20.27 -8.78
C ILE A 46 -28.91 -20.79 -8.55
N ILE A 47 -27.93 -20.01 -8.99
CA ILE A 47 -26.50 -20.32 -8.87
C ILE A 47 -25.82 -19.23 -8.04
N ASP A 48 -25.25 -19.64 -6.93
CA ASP A 48 -24.45 -18.81 -6.03
C ASP A 48 -22.97 -18.84 -6.44
N ILE A 49 -22.20 -17.85 -5.99
CA ILE A 49 -20.81 -17.66 -6.39
C ILE A 49 -19.91 -17.35 -5.20
N GLY A 50 -18.78 -18.04 -5.14
CA GLY A 50 -17.68 -17.74 -4.23
C GLY A 50 -16.34 -17.84 -4.94
N LEU A 51 -15.28 -17.49 -4.22
CA LEU A 51 -13.92 -17.48 -4.76
C LEU A 51 -12.96 -18.09 -3.75
N CYS A 52 -12.02 -18.89 -4.25
CA CYS A 52 -11.00 -19.56 -3.46
C CYS A 52 -9.62 -19.36 -4.12
N SER A 53 -8.64 -19.00 -3.29
CA SER A 53 -7.25 -18.75 -3.72
C SER A 53 -6.50 -20.05 -4.01
N PRO A 54 -5.31 -19.99 -4.65
CA PRO A 54 -4.49 -21.16 -4.94
C PRO A 54 -4.07 -21.94 -3.68
N GLU A 55 -3.97 -21.27 -2.54
CA GLU A 55 -3.62 -21.87 -1.25
C GLU A 55 -4.84 -22.55 -0.58
N GLY A 56 -6.01 -22.52 -1.21
CA GLY A 56 -7.24 -23.11 -0.68
C GLY A 56 -8.01 -22.19 0.29
N LYS A 57 -7.59 -20.94 0.45
CA LYS A 57 -8.32 -19.96 1.28
C LYS A 57 -9.60 -19.53 0.57
N VAL A 58 -10.74 -19.61 1.26
CA VAL A 58 -11.99 -19.02 0.77
C VAL A 58 -11.91 -17.51 0.93
N ILE A 59 -12.00 -16.79 -0.18
CA ILE A 59 -11.93 -15.33 -0.23
C ILE A 59 -13.27 -14.70 0.11
N GLY A 60 -14.36 -15.32 -0.33
CA GLY A 60 -15.71 -14.84 -0.07
C GLY A 60 -16.79 -15.63 -0.79
N TRP A 61 -18.03 -15.22 -0.53
CA TRP A 61 -19.24 -15.85 -1.02
C TRP A 61 -20.35 -14.81 -1.22
N ALA A 62 -21.17 -15.03 -2.24
CA ALA A 62 -22.39 -14.28 -2.49
C ALA A 62 -23.47 -15.21 -3.05
N GLY A 63 -24.73 -14.93 -2.70
CA GLY A 63 -25.87 -15.56 -3.34
C GLY A 63 -26.05 -15.09 -4.79
N SER A 64 -27.00 -15.69 -5.49
CA SER A 64 -27.41 -15.36 -6.87
C SER A 64 -27.91 -13.93 -7.13
N ASN A 65 -27.97 -13.08 -6.10
CA ASN A 65 -28.37 -11.67 -6.20
C ASN A 65 -27.30 -10.77 -6.84
N ARG A 66 -26.17 -11.34 -7.28
CA ARG A 66 -25.10 -10.64 -8.00
C ARG A 66 -24.89 -11.27 -9.38
N ASP A 67 -24.40 -10.45 -10.30
CA ASP A 67 -23.96 -10.87 -11.64
C ASP A 67 -22.44 -10.87 -11.78
N GLU A 68 -21.74 -10.19 -10.87
CA GLU A 68 -20.30 -10.02 -10.88
C GLU A 68 -19.69 -9.89 -9.48
N LEU A 69 -18.39 -10.17 -9.42
CA LEU A 69 -17.51 -9.89 -8.29
C LEU A 69 -16.14 -9.41 -8.78
N ALA A 70 -15.44 -8.70 -7.91
CA ALA A 70 -14.08 -8.23 -8.11
C ALA A 70 -13.24 -8.39 -6.84
N VAL A 71 -11.99 -8.79 -6.99
CA VAL A 71 -11.01 -8.90 -5.89
C VAL A 71 -9.66 -8.36 -6.35
N SER A 72 -9.06 -7.49 -5.53
CA SER A 72 -7.67 -7.09 -5.59
C SER A 72 -7.07 -7.09 -4.18
N GLU A 73 -5.78 -6.78 -4.09
CA GLU A 73 -5.06 -6.67 -2.82
C GLU A 73 -5.68 -5.62 -1.87
N ALA A 74 -6.13 -4.49 -2.41
CA ALA A 74 -6.64 -3.37 -1.62
C ALA A 74 -8.17 -3.37 -1.44
N VAL A 75 -8.92 -3.89 -2.42
CA VAL A 75 -10.39 -3.79 -2.44
C VAL A 75 -11.03 -5.09 -2.94
N ALA A 76 -12.22 -5.38 -2.45
CA ALA A 76 -13.02 -6.50 -2.92
C ALA A 76 -14.51 -6.15 -2.93
N SER A 77 -15.28 -6.91 -3.71
CA SER A 77 -16.74 -6.83 -3.68
C SER A 77 -17.28 -7.16 -2.27
N PRO A 78 -18.40 -6.55 -1.83
CA PRO A 78 -18.97 -6.88 -0.53
C PRO A 78 -19.30 -8.38 -0.42
N GLY A 79 -18.93 -8.99 0.71
CA GLY A 79 -18.98 -10.45 0.91
C GLY A 79 -17.66 -11.17 0.60
N PHE A 80 -16.64 -10.43 0.11
CA PHE A 80 -15.30 -10.93 -0.19
C PHE A 80 -14.24 -10.14 0.56
N THR A 81 -13.15 -10.83 0.88
CA THR A 81 -11.98 -10.25 1.54
C THR A 81 -10.99 -9.75 0.47
N PRO A 82 -10.47 -8.51 0.55
CA PRO A 82 -9.34 -8.09 -0.27
C PRO A 82 -8.20 -9.10 -0.17
N SER A 83 -7.63 -9.49 -1.32
CA SER A 83 -6.57 -10.50 -1.39
C SER A 83 -5.76 -10.31 -2.67
N PRO A 84 -4.43 -10.40 -2.62
CA PRO A 84 -3.58 -10.31 -3.80
C PRO A 84 -3.96 -11.38 -4.84
N PRO A 85 -4.16 -11.01 -6.12
CA PRO A 85 -4.32 -11.98 -7.22
C PRO A 85 -3.03 -12.75 -7.54
N ALA A 86 -2.62 -13.66 -6.65
CA ALA A 86 -1.46 -14.51 -6.84
C ALA A 86 -1.61 -15.34 -8.13
N ALA A 87 -0.51 -15.46 -8.88
CA ALA A 87 -0.46 -16.34 -10.05
C ALA A 87 -0.69 -17.79 -9.60
N GLY A 88 -1.51 -18.54 -10.32
CA GLY A 88 -1.83 -19.91 -9.94
C GLY A 88 -3.25 -20.32 -10.29
N GLN A 89 -3.60 -21.55 -9.89
CA GLN A 89 -4.92 -22.10 -10.11
C GLN A 89 -5.86 -21.63 -9.02
N TRP A 90 -6.77 -20.73 -9.37
CA TRP A 90 -7.86 -20.29 -8.52
C TRP A 90 -9.10 -21.14 -8.78
N GLN A 91 -10.07 -21.07 -7.88
CA GLN A 91 -11.32 -21.81 -8.02
C GLN A 91 -12.52 -20.90 -7.74
N ILE A 92 -13.44 -20.85 -8.69
CA ILE A 92 -14.79 -20.37 -8.44
C ILE A 92 -15.52 -21.45 -7.64
N LEU A 93 -16.15 -21.05 -6.55
CA LEU A 93 -17.04 -21.90 -5.77
C LEU A 93 -18.45 -21.67 -6.30
N LEU A 94 -19.06 -22.69 -6.88
CA LEU A 94 -20.39 -22.64 -7.47
C LEU A 94 -21.37 -23.31 -6.51
N GLY A 95 -22.35 -22.57 -6.00
CA GLY A 95 -23.45 -23.15 -5.22
C GLY A 95 -24.64 -23.46 -6.11
N ALA A 96 -24.94 -24.74 -6.31
CA ALA A 96 -26.04 -25.19 -7.17
C ALA A 96 -27.36 -25.19 -6.38
N TYR A 97 -27.83 -24.02 -5.94
CA TYR A 97 -28.98 -23.91 -5.03
C TYR A 97 -30.29 -24.41 -5.65
N HIS A 98 -30.56 -24.06 -6.90
CA HIS A 98 -31.67 -24.62 -7.67
C HIS A 98 -31.26 -24.87 -9.11
N VAL A 99 -31.52 -26.07 -9.62
CA VAL A 99 -31.13 -26.49 -10.97
C VAL A 99 -32.34 -27.13 -11.68
N ALA A 100 -32.69 -26.60 -12.84
CA ALA A 100 -33.76 -27.12 -13.66
C ALA A 100 -33.49 -28.58 -14.10
N LYS A 101 -34.56 -29.34 -14.36
CA LYS A 101 -34.46 -30.76 -14.78
C LYS A 101 -33.60 -31.03 -16.02
N LYS A 102 -33.34 -30.03 -16.85
CA LYS A 102 -32.48 -30.12 -18.04
C LYS A 102 -31.01 -29.76 -17.75
N GLY A 103 -30.67 -29.45 -16.50
CA GLY A 103 -29.40 -28.87 -16.09
C GLY A 103 -29.27 -27.39 -16.47
N CYS A 104 -28.12 -26.81 -16.10
CA CYS A 104 -27.83 -25.40 -16.30
C CYS A 104 -26.39 -25.23 -16.76
N THR A 105 -26.16 -24.61 -17.93
CA THR A 105 -24.81 -24.17 -18.30
C THR A 105 -24.56 -22.79 -17.71
N VAL A 106 -23.52 -22.70 -16.89
CA VAL A 106 -23.03 -21.45 -16.33
C VAL A 106 -21.77 -21.06 -17.08
N GLN A 107 -21.77 -19.85 -17.66
CA GLN A 107 -20.61 -19.30 -18.34
C GLN A 107 -20.02 -18.17 -17.48
N TYR A 108 -18.74 -18.32 -17.14
CA TYR A 108 -17.96 -17.34 -16.39
C TYR A 108 -17.06 -16.56 -17.34
N HIS A 109 -17.10 -15.24 -17.23
CA HIS A 109 -16.23 -14.32 -17.94
C HIS A 109 -15.29 -13.67 -16.92
N ILE A 110 -14.02 -14.02 -17.00
CA ILE A 110 -12.99 -13.63 -16.04
C ILE A 110 -12.06 -12.63 -16.72
N VAL A 111 -11.98 -11.44 -16.17
CA VAL A 111 -11.10 -10.36 -16.64
C VAL A 111 -9.98 -10.17 -15.62
N PHE A 112 -8.75 -10.21 -16.13
CA PHE A 112 -7.53 -9.93 -15.39
C PHE A 112 -7.02 -8.55 -15.78
N GLU A 113 -7.09 -7.62 -14.84
CA GLU A 113 -6.44 -6.32 -14.98
C GLU A 113 -4.97 -6.49 -14.57
N LYS A 114 -4.04 -6.27 -15.50
CA LYS A 114 -2.60 -6.39 -15.21
C LYS A 114 -2.09 -5.19 -14.43
N LYS A 115 -1.15 -5.44 -13.52
CA LYS A 115 -0.33 -4.40 -12.89
C LYS A 115 0.38 -3.63 -13.98
N GLU A 116 0.32 -2.31 -13.88
CA GLU A 116 1.03 -1.39 -14.76
C GLU A 116 1.83 -0.41 -13.90
N LEU A 117 2.90 0.13 -14.46
CA LEU A 117 3.63 1.20 -13.80
C LEU A 117 2.71 2.42 -13.68
N ARG A 118 2.43 2.82 -12.45
CA ARG A 118 1.76 4.08 -12.13
C ARG A 118 2.73 4.96 -11.38
N ILE A 119 2.80 6.22 -11.80
CA ILE A 119 3.60 7.23 -11.12
C ILE A 119 2.65 7.93 -10.15
N PHE A 120 2.95 7.80 -8.87
CA PHE A 120 2.28 8.55 -7.82
C PHE A 120 3.20 9.65 -7.34
N LYS A 121 2.63 10.82 -7.07
CA LYS A 121 3.31 11.94 -6.46
C LYS A 121 2.85 12.05 -5.02
N GLY A 122 3.77 12.07 -4.07
CA GLY A 122 3.43 12.28 -2.69
C GLY A 122 4.61 12.75 -1.88
N ASP A 123 4.30 13.19 -0.67
CA ASP A 123 5.25 13.80 0.24
C ASP A 123 5.53 12.84 1.39
N THR A 124 6.80 12.51 1.59
CA THR A 124 7.23 11.50 2.56
C THR A 124 7.60 12.06 3.92
N HIS A 125 7.53 13.38 4.11
CA HIS A 125 8.03 14.02 5.33
C HIS A 125 7.21 15.26 5.68
N THR A 126 6.21 15.11 6.56
CA THR A 126 5.35 16.22 6.98
C THR A 126 4.92 16.11 8.44
N HIS A 127 4.67 17.27 9.04
CA HIS A 127 4.39 17.41 10.47
C HIS A 127 3.01 18.00 10.71
N THR A 128 2.33 17.42 11.68
CA THR A 128 1.04 17.84 12.20
C THR A 128 1.23 18.57 13.53
N ASN A 129 0.12 19.04 14.10
CA ASN A 129 0.10 19.57 15.46
C ASN A 129 0.28 18.50 16.56
N GLY A 130 0.52 17.24 16.18
CA GLY A 130 1.01 16.17 17.05
C GLY A 130 2.49 16.31 17.43
N SER A 131 3.28 17.10 16.70
CA SER A 131 4.59 17.60 17.14
C SER A 131 4.64 19.13 17.15
N ASP A 132 5.06 19.72 16.04
CA ASP A 132 5.44 21.14 15.90
C ASP A 132 4.97 21.73 14.56
N GLY A 133 4.27 20.94 13.76
CA GLY A 133 3.41 21.43 12.70
C GLY A 133 2.21 22.19 13.28
N VAL A 134 1.55 23.01 12.45
CA VAL A 134 0.43 23.86 12.88
C VAL A 134 -0.95 23.32 12.50
N PHE A 135 -0.99 22.27 11.67
CA PHE A 135 -2.22 21.71 11.11
C PHE A 135 -2.55 20.37 11.73
N THR A 136 -3.84 20.10 11.93
CA THR A 136 -4.30 18.75 12.24
C THR A 136 -4.03 17.79 11.06
N PRO A 137 -3.97 16.46 11.29
CA PRO A 137 -3.87 15.48 10.21
C PRO A 137 -4.88 15.70 9.08
N LYS A 138 -6.12 16.05 9.43
CA LYS A 138 -7.21 16.33 8.48
C LYS A 138 -6.94 17.59 7.65
N GLU A 139 -6.55 18.69 8.28
CA GLU A 139 -6.26 19.94 7.56
C GLU A 139 -5.05 19.77 6.63
N LEU A 140 -4.00 19.10 7.10
CA LEU A 140 -2.82 18.82 6.30
C LEU A 140 -3.16 17.96 5.07
N THR A 141 -3.96 16.91 5.25
CA THR A 141 -4.48 16.08 4.15
C THR A 141 -5.25 16.93 3.13
N GLN A 142 -6.09 17.86 3.59
CA GLN A 142 -6.83 18.75 2.69
C GLN A 142 -5.92 19.70 1.92
N ILE A 143 -4.86 20.21 2.55
CA ILE A 143 -3.84 21.03 1.89
C ILE A 143 -3.11 20.22 0.82
N ALA A 144 -2.63 19.02 1.17
CA ALA A 144 -1.96 18.10 0.25
C ALA A 144 -2.86 17.70 -0.94
N GLY A 145 -4.16 17.47 -0.69
CA GLY A 145 -5.14 17.20 -1.74
C GLY A 145 -5.31 18.38 -2.72
N ARG A 146 -5.26 19.63 -2.24
CA ARG A 146 -5.27 20.82 -3.11
C ARG A 146 -3.99 20.92 -3.95
N MET A 147 -2.87 20.38 -3.47
CA MET A 147 -1.60 20.28 -4.21
C MET A 147 -1.58 19.09 -5.19
N ARG A 148 -2.68 18.32 -5.26
CA ARG A 148 -2.84 17.12 -6.11
C ARG A 148 -1.78 16.06 -5.83
N LEU A 149 -1.45 15.87 -4.55
CA LEU A 149 -0.69 14.70 -4.12
C LEU A 149 -1.60 13.48 -4.06
N ASP A 150 -1.07 12.33 -4.46
CA ASP A 150 -1.74 11.02 -4.41
C ASP A 150 -1.57 10.36 -3.04
N TYR A 151 -0.47 10.66 -2.34
CA TYR A 151 -0.22 10.19 -0.99
C TYR A 151 0.53 11.22 -0.12
N LEU A 152 0.46 11.02 1.19
CA LEU A 152 1.14 11.84 2.20
C LEU A 152 1.55 10.95 3.38
N PHE A 153 2.78 11.07 3.86
CA PHE A 153 3.19 10.49 5.14
C PHE A 153 3.04 11.50 6.28
N LEU A 154 2.44 11.08 7.40
CA LEU A 154 2.52 11.82 8.65
C LEU A 154 3.76 11.33 9.42
N THR A 155 4.64 12.25 9.83
CA THR A 155 5.94 11.90 10.42
C THR A 155 6.26 12.78 11.63
N ASP A 156 5.32 12.96 12.54
CA ASP A 156 5.54 13.78 13.74
C ASP A 156 6.76 13.32 14.55
N HIS A 157 7.46 14.27 15.16
CA HIS A 157 8.68 14.00 15.91
C HIS A 157 8.41 13.13 17.14
N ASN A 158 9.02 11.93 17.17
CA ASN A 158 8.96 10.99 18.30
C ASN A 158 7.52 10.70 18.78
N ASN A 159 6.54 10.85 17.90
CA ASN A 159 5.13 10.67 18.20
C ASN A 159 4.48 9.79 17.12
N GLU A 160 3.60 8.89 17.56
CA GLU A 160 2.89 7.93 16.71
C GLU A 160 1.37 8.13 16.78
N VAL A 161 0.86 9.02 17.65
CA VAL A 161 -0.57 9.18 17.91
C VAL A 161 -1.36 9.58 16.65
N GLN A 162 -0.75 10.37 15.76
CA GLN A 162 -1.33 10.76 14.48
C GLN A 162 -1.62 9.56 13.55
N ASN A 163 -0.97 8.41 13.78
CA ASN A 163 -1.13 7.21 12.96
C ASN A 163 -2.37 6.37 13.34
N GLU A 164 -3.02 6.66 14.48
CA GLU A 164 -4.20 5.90 14.95
C GLU A 164 -5.44 6.19 14.13
N THR A 165 -5.58 7.44 13.68
CA THR A 165 -6.77 7.90 12.96
C THR A 165 -6.37 8.67 11.70
N PRO A 166 -5.64 8.03 10.75
CA PRO A 166 -5.23 8.68 9.52
C PRO A 166 -6.48 9.07 8.72
N TYR A 167 -6.48 10.28 8.17
CA TYR A 167 -7.61 10.81 7.42
C TYR A 167 -7.30 10.77 5.91
N SER A 168 -7.65 9.69 5.23
CA SER A 168 -7.55 9.63 3.76
C SER A 168 -8.78 10.22 3.07
N THR A 169 -8.62 10.61 1.81
CA THR A 169 -9.71 11.03 0.92
C THR A 169 -9.76 10.12 -0.31
N ASP A 170 -10.78 10.26 -1.15
CA ASP A 170 -10.92 9.47 -2.38
C ASP A 170 -9.74 9.65 -3.36
N THR A 171 -9.00 10.75 -3.25
CA THR A 171 -7.90 11.11 -4.16
C THR A 171 -6.53 11.17 -3.49
N LEU A 172 -6.46 11.02 -2.16
CA LEU A 172 -5.20 11.11 -1.41
C LEU A 172 -5.17 10.07 -0.29
N THR A 173 -4.14 9.23 -0.30
CA THR A 173 -3.90 8.21 0.73
C THR A 173 -2.94 8.75 1.79
N VAL A 174 -3.38 8.77 3.05
CA VAL A 174 -2.49 9.07 4.18
C VAL A 174 -1.83 7.80 4.66
N LEU A 175 -0.50 7.81 4.68
CA LEU A 175 0.35 6.70 5.10
C LEU A 175 0.96 7.02 6.48
N PRO A 176 1.02 6.03 7.38
CA PRO A 176 1.57 6.25 8.70
C PRO A 176 3.10 6.32 8.68
N GLY A 177 3.66 7.07 9.60
CA GLY A 177 5.08 7.13 9.86
C GLY A 177 5.40 7.94 11.11
N THR A 178 6.68 8.01 11.43
CA THR A 178 7.19 8.80 12.57
C THR A 178 8.60 9.26 12.24
N GLU A 179 8.90 10.52 12.52
CA GLU A 179 10.29 10.95 12.51
C GLU A 179 10.92 10.69 13.89
N TRP A 180 11.78 9.68 13.96
CA TRP A 180 12.66 9.54 15.10
C TRP A 180 13.65 10.70 15.11
N THR A 181 13.60 11.48 16.18
CA THR A 181 14.27 12.78 16.27
C THR A 181 15.30 12.73 17.39
N HIS A 182 16.56 12.92 17.03
CA HIS A 182 17.69 12.96 17.96
C HIS A 182 18.60 14.15 17.66
N TYR A 183 19.28 14.70 18.67
CA TYR A 183 20.17 15.87 18.53
C TYR A 183 21.38 15.67 17.60
N ARG A 184 21.58 14.46 17.09
CA ARG A 184 22.67 14.05 16.19
C ARG A 184 22.16 13.55 14.84
N GLY A 185 20.88 13.71 14.53
CA GLY A 185 20.31 13.28 13.26
C GLY A 185 18.87 12.80 13.44
N HIS A 186 18.12 12.83 12.35
CA HIS A 186 16.74 12.36 12.33
C HIS A 186 16.58 11.19 11.34
N ALA A 187 15.59 10.35 11.58
CA ALA A 187 15.23 9.25 10.68
C ALA A 187 13.72 9.06 10.60
N GLY A 188 13.18 9.01 9.38
CA GLY A 188 11.79 8.67 9.12
C GLY A 188 11.59 7.16 9.19
N MET A 189 10.63 6.70 9.98
CA MET A 189 10.19 5.31 10.04
C MET A 189 8.82 5.22 9.36
N LEU A 190 8.81 4.75 8.12
CA LEU A 190 7.68 4.92 7.20
C LEU A 190 6.91 3.61 7.00
N GLY A 191 5.58 3.70 6.92
CA GLY A 191 4.71 2.65 6.38
C GLY A 191 3.98 1.80 7.42
N ILE A 192 4.32 1.96 8.70
CA ILE A 192 3.66 1.27 9.81
C ILE A 192 3.24 2.26 10.90
N ARG A 193 2.18 1.92 11.65
CA ARG A 193 1.62 2.81 12.69
C ARG A 193 2.52 2.99 13.90
N HIS A 194 3.18 1.91 14.34
CA HIS A 194 4.01 1.86 15.54
C HIS A 194 5.42 1.34 15.28
N PRO A 195 6.23 2.09 14.52
CA PRO A 195 7.58 1.66 14.19
C PRO A 195 8.53 1.56 15.38
N LEU A 196 8.36 2.39 16.42
CA LEU A 196 9.35 2.54 17.47
C LEU A 196 9.02 1.66 18.68
N ARG A 197 10.07 1.05 19.25
CA ARG A 197 9.99 0.44 20.58
C ARG A 197 10.31 1.46 21.68
N ASP A 198 11.29 2.31 21.40
CA ASP A 198 11.75 3.40 22.25
C ASP A 198 12.21 4.55 21.34
N ILE A 199 12.24 5.75 21.90
CA ILE A 199 12.74 6.97 21.27
C ILE A 199 14.11 7.39 21.83
N ILE A 200 14.51 6.82 22.98
CA ILE A 200 15.72 7.20 23.70
C ILE A 200 16.92 6.39 23.18
N ALA A 201 17.95 7.08 22.71
CA ALA A 201 19.27 6.50 22.44
C ALA A 201 20.37 7.50 22.78
N ASN A 202 21.44 7.04 23.43
CA ASN A 202 22.60 7.84 23.84
C ASN A 202 23.93 7.26 23.32
N SER A 203 23.90 6.11 22.65
CA SER A 203 25.05 5.42 22.06
C SER A 203 24.76 4.98 20.61
N GLY A 204 25.81 4.70 19.83
CA GLY A 204 25.63 4.21 18.45
C GLY A 204 24.99 2.82 18.38
N GLU A 205 25.14 2.00 19.42
CA GLU A 205 24.50 0.68 19.54
C GLU A 205 22.99 0.82 19.76
N GLU A 206 22.56 1.69 20.66
CA GLU A 206 21.13 1.98 20.87
C GLU A 206 20.48 2.58 19.61
N VAL A 207 21.18 3.47 18.89
CA VAL A 207 20.67 3.97 17.59
C VAL A 207 20.51 2.81 16.60
N ARG A 208 21.50 1.93 16.48
CA ARG A 208 21.40 0.74 15.63
C ARG A 208 20.19 -0.12 16.01
N GLU A 209 20.00 -0.39 17.29
CA GLU A 209 18.86 -1.18 17.79
C GLU A 209 17.53 -0.53 17.41
N ILE A 210 17.36 0.78 17.59
CA ILE A 210 16.13 1.51 17.20
C ILE A 210 15.84 1.32 15.71
N LEU A 211 16.84 1.52 14.84
CA LEU A 211 16.67 1.40 13.39
C LEU A 211 16.35 -0.05 12.99
N GLN A 212 17.03 -1.04 13.58
CA GLN A 212 16.79 -2.47 13.29
C GLN A 212 15.39 -2.89 13.69
N ILE A 213 14.93 -2.51 14.89
CA ILE A 213 13.58 -2.86 15.36
C ILE A 213 12.52 -2.26 14.45
N ALA A 214 12.70 -1.02 13.98
CA ALA A 214 11.77 -0.41 13.03
C ALA A 214 11.69 -1.23 11.73
N GLN A 215 12.83 -1.66 11.17
CA GLN A 215 12.86 -2.53 9.98
C GLN A 215 12.23 -3.91 10.24
N GLU A 216 12.52 -4.54 11.37
CA GLU A 216 11.95 -5.84 11.76
C GLU A 216 10.43 -5.80 11.91
N ARG A 217 9.89 -4.65 12.32
CA ARG A 217 8.43 -4.39 12.36
C ARG A 217 7.84 -4.06 11.00
N GLY A 218 8.67 -3.89 9.97
CA GLY A 218 8.27 -3.63 8.59
C GLY A 218 8.25 -2.14 8.20
N ALA A 219 8.85 -1.24 8.99
CA ALA A 219 9.05 0.13 8.56
C ALA A 219 10.15 0.21 7.50
N LEU A 220 9.99 1.12 6.54
CA LEU A 220 11.11 1.62 5.76
C LEU A 220 11.83 2.70 6.57
N VAL A 221 13.11 2.50 6.83
CA VAL A 221 13.93 3.45 7.58
C VAL A 221 14.61 4.40 6.60
N CYS A 222 14.28 5.69 6.71
CA CYS A 222 14.85 6.78 5.94
C CYS A 222 15.78 7.62 6.80
N LEU A 223 17.01 7.87 6.34
CA LEU A 223 17.83 8.93 6.94
C LEU A 223 17.36 10.28 6.40
N ASN A 224 16.75 11.09 7.28
CA ASN A 224 16.16 12.38 6.92
C ASN A 224 17.25 13.44 6.78
N HIS A 225 17.13 14.25 5.72
CA HIS A 225 17.98 15.40 5.39
C HIS A 225 19.43 15.30 5.93
N PRO A 226 20.21 14.25 5.59
CA PRO A 226 21.39 13.87 6.37
C PRO A 226 22.52 14.91 6.32
N PHE A 227 22.51 15.79 5.32
CA PHE A 227 23.48 16.88 5.15
C PHE A 227 22.94 18.24 5.63
N CYS A 228 21.80 18.28 6.32
CA CYS A 228 21.28 19.49 6.95
C CYS A 228 22.33 20.07 7.93
N PRO A 229 22.65 21.37 7.86
CA PRO A 229 23.67 21.98 8.71
C PRO A 229 23.28 22.02 10.20
N PHE A 230 21.98 21.94 10.53
CA PHE A 230 21.47 22.07 11.89
C PHE A 230 21.17 20.72 12.52
N CYS A 231 20.40 19.87 11.83
CA CYS A 231 19.90 18.57 12.31
C CYS A 231 20.36 17.37 11.46
N GLY A 232 21.42 17.53 10.66
CA GLY A 232 21.95 16.46 9.81
C GLY A 232 22.42 15.22 10.58
N TRP A 233 22.56 14.11 9.86
CA TRP A 233 22.88 12.79 10.38
C TRP A 233 24.38 12.64 10.73
N LYS A 234 24.68 12.41 12.01
CA LYS A 234 26.05 12.39 12.57
C LYS A 234 26.45 11.04 13.17
N PHE A 235 25.74 9.98 12.85
CA PHE A 235 26.06 8.61 13.29
C PHE A 235 26.85 7.81 12.25
N GLY A 236 27.07 8.38 11.06
CA GLY A 236 27.67 7.68 9.93
C GLY A 236 26.65 6.81 9.18
N PHE A 237 27.08 6.29 8.03
CA PHE A 237 26.22 5.54 7.11
C PHE A 237 26.45 4.01 7.17
N ASP A 238 27.13 3.53 8.21
CA ASP A 238 27.29 2.10 8.51
C ASP A 238 26.23 1.65 9.53
N LEU A 239 24.97 1.96 9.23
CA LEU A 239 23.79 1.68 10.05
C LEU A 239 22.70 1.06 9.16
N PRO A 240 21.70 0.37 9.74
CA PRO A 240 20.60 -0.20 8.98
C PRO A 240 19.63 0.91 8.56
N TYR A 241 19.56 1.18 7.26
CA TYR A 241 18.55 2.06 6.65
C TYR A 241 18.22 1.55 5.24
N ASP A 242 17.03 1.89 4.76
CA ASP A 242 16.51 1.50 3.45
C ASP A 242 16.57 2.65 2.45
N LEU A 243 16.31 3.86 2.95
CA LEU A 243 16.10 5.06 2.15
C LEU A 243 17.00 6.21 2.62
N VAL A 244 17.26 7.15 1.73
CA VAL A 244 17.82 8.46 2.08
C VAL A 244 16.94 9.55 1.50
N GLU A 245 16.61 10.54 2.33
CA GLU A 245 15.99 11.78 1.87
C GLU A 245 17.06 12.64 1.19
N VAL A 246 17.18 12.50 -0.13
CA VAL A 246 18.19 13.19 -0.93
C VAL A 246 17.82 14.65 -1.16
N TRP A 247 16.52 14.95 -1.12
CA TRP A 247 16.00 16.30 -1.30
C TRP A 247 14.94 16.62 -0.25
N ASN A 248 15.22 17.61 0.58
CA ASN A 248 14.30 18.08 1.60
C ASN A 248 13.90 19.54 1.36
N GLY A 249 12.59 19.83 1.38
CA GLY A 249 12.02 21.16 1.11
C GLY A 249 12.26 22.19 2.22
N GLY A 250 12.56 21.74 3.44
CA GLY A 250 12.83 22.56 4.61
C GLY A 250 14.26 23.11 4.66
N ILE A 251 15.18 22.63 3.82
CA ILE A 251 16.61 23.00 3.85
C ILE A 251 17.08 23.71 2.57
N GLY A 252 18.21 24.42 2.67
CA GLY A 252 18.80 25.15 1.55
C GLY A 252 19.36 24.23 0.46
N ALA A 253 19.30 24.69 -0.79
CA ALA A 253 19.73 23.93 -1.97
C ALA A 253 21.18 23.40 -1.88
N GLU A 254 22.09 24.12 -1.22
CA GLU A 254 23.47 23.67 -1.04
C GLU A 254 23.55 22.33 -0.25
N ALA A 255 22.73 22.17 0.79
CA ALA A 255 22.69 20.95 1.58
C ALA A 255 22.08 19.78 0.77
N ASN A 256 21.01 20.04 0.02
CA ASN A 256 20.42 19.05 -0.89
C ASN A 256 21.41 18.61 -1.98
N LEU A 257 22.14 19.54 -2.60
CA LEU A 257 23.16 19.21 -3.61
C LEU A 257 24.31 18.39 -3.02
N LYS A 258 24.76 18.70 -1.79
CA LYS A 258 25.75 17.86 -1.08
C LYS A 258 25.24 16.44 -0.89
N CYS A 259 23.98 16.27 -0.48
CA CYS A 259 23.36 14.96 -0.33
C CYS A 259 23.25 14.22 -1.66
N LEU A 260 22.81 14.89 -2.72
CA LEU A 260 22.70 14.33 -4.07
C LEU A 260 24.05 13.85 -4.61
N HIS A 261 25.10 14.64 -4.45
CA HIS A 261 26.45 14.26 -4.89
C HIS A 261 27.00 13.08 -4.09
N TRP A 262 26.77 13.05 -2.78
CA TRP A 262 27.14 11.91 -1.95
C TRP A 262 26.40 10.65 -2.41
N TRP A 263 25.07 10.73 -2.58
CA TRP A 263 24.23 9.59 -2.99
C TRP A 263 24.62 9.04 -4.37
N ASP A 264 24.81 9.90 -5.37
CA ASP A 264 25.32 9.51 -6.70
C ASP A 264 26.71 8.85 -6.60
N GLY A 265 27.57 9.36 -5.72
CA GLY A 265 28.87 8.74 -5.41
C GLY A 265 28.75 7.32 -4.83
N GLU A 266 27.80 7.09 -3.91
CA GLU A 266 27.54 5.77 -3.34
C GLU A 266 26.97 4.79 -4.37
N LEU A 267 26.07 5.25 -5.26
CA LEU A 267 25.58 4.42 -6.37
C LEU A 267 26.70 3.99 -7.31
N ARG A 268 27.62 4.89 -7.64
CA ARG A 268 28.80 4.57 -8.47
C ARG A 268 29.76 3.58 -7.83
N LYS A 269 29.75 3.45 -6.50
CA LYS A 269 30.47 2.40 -5.77
C LYS A 269 29.74 1.05 -5.77
N GLY A 270 28.60 0.95 -6.44
CA GLY A 270 27.79 -0.27 -6.56
C GLY A 270 26.74 -0.44 -5.46
N LYS A 271 26.57 0.55 -4.56
CA LYS A 271 25.47 0.51 -3.59
C LYS A 271 24.13 0.74 -4.29
N ARG A 272 23.06 0.21 -3.72
CA ARG A 272 21.67 0.41 -4.18
C ARG A 272 20.89 1.06 -3.04
N ILE A 273 20.90 2.39 -3.01
CA ILE A 273 20.24 3.19 -1.98
C ILE A 273 19.06 3.88 -2.64
N ALA A 274 17.84 3.61 -2.19
CA ALA A 274 16.66 4.29 -2.70
C ALA A 274 16.65 5.75 -2.20
N ALA A 275 16.35 6.67 -3.11
CA ALA A 275 16.22 8.09 -2.81
C ALA A 275 14.75 8.47 -2.66
N ILE A 276 14.45 9.27 -1.65
CA ILE A 276 13.17 9.96 -1.50
C ILE A 276 13.39 11.47 -1.39
N GLY A 277 12.30 12.22 -1.48
CA GLY A 277 12.27 13.61 -1.08
C GLY A 277 10.98 13.92 -0.33
N GLY A 278 11.06 14.87 0.59
CA GLY A 278 9.95 15.30 1.41
C GLY A 278 10.02 16.81 1.65
N SER A 279 8.90 17.41 1.99
CA SER A 279 8.83 18.86 2.17
C SER A 279 9.31 19.32 3.55
N ASP A 280 9.28 18.44 4.55
CA ASP A 280 9.49 18.78 5.96
C ASP A 280 8.49 19.86 6.41
N PHE A 281 7.24 19.67 5.97
CA PHE A 281 6.22 20.71 6.05
C PHE A 281 5.63 20.82 7.45
N HIS A 282 5.79 22.01 8.03
CA HIS A 282 5.25 22.37 9.33
C HIS A 282 4.13 23.41 9.26
N ARG A 283 4.17 24.29 8.25
CA ARG A 283 3.26 25.42 8.07
C ARG A 283 3.38 26.02 6.67
N LEU A 284 2.34 26.75 6.26
CA LEU A 284 2.38 27.51 5.01
C LEU A 284 3.29 28.74 5.16
N GLU A 285 4.33 28.80 4.36
CA GLU A 285 5.21 29.95 4.20
C GLU A 285 5.46 30.18 2.69
N PRO A 286 5.87 31.39 2.27
CA PRO A 286 6.25 31.62 0.88
C PRO A 286 7.32 30.61 0.43
N GLY A 287 6.97 29.73 -0.52
CA GLY A 287 7.86 28.68 -1.03
C GLY A 287 7.89 27.37 -0.22
N ARG A 288 7.12 27.25 0.87
CA ARG A 288 6.95 26.00 1.63
C ARG A 288 5.50 25.50 1.53
N ILE A 289 5.34 24.39 0.83
CA ILE A 289 4.09 23.65 0.68
C ILE A 289 4.39 22.14 0.77
N PRO A 290 3.42 21.29 1.11
CA PRO A 290 3.57 19.85 0.92
C PRO A 290 3.86 19.55 -0.56
N ALA A 291 4.83 18.70 -0.85
CA ALA A 291 5.40 18.56 -2.19
C ALA A 291 5.85 17.15 -2.55
#